data_AF-A0A8S3CS51-F1
#
_entry.id   AF-A0A8S3CS51-F1
#
_cell.length_a   1.000
_cell.length_b   1.000
_cell.length_c   1.000
_cell.angle_alpha   90.00
_cell.angle_beta   90.00
_cell.angle_gamma   90.00
#
_symmetry.space_group_name_H-M   'P 1'
#
loop_
_entity.id
_entity.type
_entity.pdbx_description
1 polymer ?
#
loop_
_entity_poly.entity_id
_entity_poly.type
_entity_poly.pdbx_seq_one_letter_code
_entity_poly.pdbx_strand_id
1 'polypeptide(L)'
;VTAEDKGTGNKNNIVINSNTNRLSPEEIDRMIKDSEKFADEDRKVKDRVDAKNELESYAYSLKTQLNDKEKLGGKLSDTDKQTIEEAVEEQIKWLESNQGAEADELKEHKKKLEEIVTPIMTKLYGQGGGAGGPGGPGDVPPHSSHGHDDDSL
;
A
#
# COMPACT_ATOMS: atom_id res chain seq x y z
N VAL A 1 19.43 -22.13 -12.99
CA VAL A 1 19.11 -20.73 -13.31
C VAL A 1 19.31 -20.57 -14.81
N THR A 2 18.35 -20.01 -15.55
CA THR A 2 18.43 -19.93 -17.01
C THR A 2 18.06 -18.52 -17.47
N ALA A 3 18.94 -17.90 -18.26
CA ALA A 3 18.68 -16.64 -18.95
C ALA A 3 18.70 -16.89 -20.46
N GLU A 4 17.67 -16.42 -21.16
CA GLU A 4 17.48 -16.61 -22.61
C GLU A 4 17.35 -15.25 -23.29
N ASP A 5 18.22 -14.98 -24.27
CA ASP A 5 18.15 -13.80 -25.13
C ASP A 5 17.21 -14.08 -26.33
N LYS A 6 16.07 -13.38 -26.38
CA LYS A 6 15.01 -13.61 -27.36
C LYS A 6 15.31 -13.12 -28.79
N GLY A 7 16.39 -12.37 -29.01
CA GLY A 7 16.74 -11.82 -30.33
C GLY A 7 17.67 -12.72 -31.13
N THR A 8 18.59 -13.41 -30.46
CA THR A 8 19.60 -14.27 -31.09
C THR A 8 19.33 -15.77 -30.88
N GLY A 9 18.40 -16.13 -29.99
CA GLY A 9 18.07 -17.52 -29.66
C GLY A 9 19.16 -18.24 -28.84
N ASN A 10 20.22 -17.54 -28.46
CA ASN A 10 21.31 -18.09 -27.67
C ASN A 10 20.87 -18.30 -26.21
N LYS A 11 21.03 -19.54 -25.72
CA LYS A 11 20.72 -19.93 -24.35
C LYS A 11 21.99 -20.41 -23.67
N ASN A 12 22.40 -19.76 -22.59
CA ASN A 12 23.48 -20.23 -21.73
C ASN A 12 22.87 -20.98 -20.54
N ASN A 13 23.06 -22.30 -20.51
CA ASN A 13 22.59 -23.17 -19.43
C ASN A 13 23.73 -23.41 -18.44
N ILE A 14 23.66 -22.78 -17.26
CA ILE A 14 24.54 -23.10 -16.14
C ILE A 14 23.83 -24.18 -15.32
N VAL A 15 24.27 -25.43 -15.50
CA VAL A 15 23.84 -26.57 -14.69
C VAL A 15 24.59 -26.53 -13.37
N ILE A 16 23.89 -26.20 -12.28
CA ILE A 16 24.45 -26.24 -10.94
C ILE A 16 24.56 -27.73 -10.53
N ASN A 17 25.77 -28.29 -10.62
CA ASN A 17 26.04 -29.68 -10.24
C ASN A 17 26.12 -29.79 -8.70
N SER A 18 25.19 -30.54 -8.09
CA SER A 18 24.84 -30.49 -6.66
C SER A 18 25.63 -31.45 -5.75
N ASN A 19 26.93 -31.72 -5.98
CA ASN A 19 27.55 -32.92 -5.39
C ASN A 19 28.84 -32.80 -4.55
N THR A 20 29.28 -31.61 -4.11
CA THR A 20 30.54 -31.56 -3.31
C THR A 20 30.53 -30.66 -2.08
N ASN A 21 29.43 -29.97 -1.75
CA ASN A 21 29.39 -29.10 -0.57
C ASN A 21 27.96 -28.96 0.00
N ARG A 22 27.25 -30.09 0.14
CA ARG A 22 25.92 -30.09 0.77
C ARG A 22 26.09 -29.82 2.26
N LEU A 23 25.28 -28.90 2.77
CA LEU A 23 25.20 -28.61 4.20
C LEU A 23 24.96 -29.92 4.95
N SER A 24 25.78 -30.16 5.97
CA SER A 24 25.52 -31.23 6.93
C SER A 24 24.18 -30.99 7.65
N PRO A 25 23.51 -32.03 8.15
CA PRO A 25 22.30 -31.87 8.95
C PRO A 25 22.47 -30.86 10.10
N GLU A 26 23.64 -30.83 10.74
CA GLU A 26 23.98 -29.90 11.80
C GLU A 26 24.20 -28.46 11.32
N GLU A 27 24.62 -28.25 10.07
CA GLU A 27 24.65 -26.93 9.43
C GLU A 27 23.24 -26.48 9.00
N ILE A 28 22.40 -27.40 8.52
CA ILE A 28 21.00 -27.13 8.20
C ILE A 28 20.25 -26.69 9.46
N ASP A 29 20.38 -27.41 10.57
CA ASP A 29 19.72 -27.07 11.84
C ASP A 29 20.22 -25.73 12.41
N ARG A 30 21.52 -25.44 12.28
CA ARG A 30 22.06 -24.12 12.63
C ARG A 30 21.48 -23.02 11.75
N MET A 31 21.39 -23.24 10.44
CA MET A 31 20.80 -22.27 9.51
C MET A 31 19.31 -22.05 9.76
N ILE A 32 18.54 -23.08 10.14
CA ILE A 32 17.12 -22.94 10.50
C ILE A 32 16.99 -22.07 11.76
N LYS A 33 17.77 -22.38 12.80
CA LYS A 33 17.73 -21.62 14.06
C LYS A 33 18.17 -20.18 13.89
N ASP A 34 19.20 -19.94 13.08
CA ASP A 34 19.64 -18.59 12.74
C ASP A 34 18.55 -17.87 11.92
N SER A 35 17.92 -18.56 10.96
CA SER A 35 16.81 -17.98 10.17
C SER A 35 15.63 -17.59 11.04
N GLU A 36 15.24 -18.42 12.02
CA GLU A 36 14.17 -18.10 12.97
C GLU A 36 14.51 -16.87 13.83
N LYS A 37 15.77 -16.76 14.27
CA LYS A 37 16.24 -15.61 15.04
C LYS A 37 16.18 -14.32 14.23
N PHE A 38 16.61 -14.36 12.96
CA PHE A 38 16.58 -13.20 12.08
C PHE A 38 15.19 -12.89 11.55
N ALA A 39 14.27 -13.86 11.51
CA ALA A 39 12.90 -13.63 11.03
C ALA A 39 12.17 -12.55 11.84
N ASP A 40 12.36 -12.52 13.17
CA ASP A 40 11.75 -11.48 14.01
C ASP A 40 12.40 -10.10 13.82
N GLU A 41 13.71 -10.05 13.62
CA GLU A 41 14.44 -8.81 13.33
C GLU A 41 14.06 -8.26 11.94
N ASP A 42 14.03 -9.13 10.93
CA ASP A 42 13.59 -8.81 9.57
C ASP A 42 12.15 -8.32 9.55
N ARG A 43 11.27 -8.95 10.34
CA ARG A 43 9.88 -8.50 10.50
C ARG A 43 9.79 -7.10 11.09
N LYS A 44 10.55 -6.79 12.15
CA LYS A 44 10.56 -5.44 12.74
C LYS A 44 11.07 -4.39 11.75
N VAL A 45 12.14 -4.70 11.02
CA VAL A 45 12.68 -3.81 9.99
C VAL A 45 11.65 -3.58 8.90
N LYS A 46 10.99 -4.64 8.42
CA LYS A 46 9.91 -4.56 7.43
C LYS A 46 8.76 -3.70 7.94
N ASP A 47 8.24 -3.96 9.13
CA ASP A 47 7.11 -3.24 9.71
C ASP A 47 7.43 -1.74 9.88
N ARG A 48 8.67 -1.41 10.25
CA ARG A 48 9.15 -0.03 10.33
C ARG A 48 9.19 0.64 8.96
N VAL A 49 9.75 -0.03 7.95
CA VAL A 49 9.84 0.52 6.59
C VAL A 49 8.44 0.72 5.99
N ASP A 50 7.55 -0.26 6.17
CA ASP A 50 6.17 -0.19 5.69
C ASP A 50 5.43 0.98 6.38
N ALA A 51 5.52 1.11 7.71
CA ALA A 51 4.92 2.22 8.45
C ALA A 51 5.47 3.59 8.02
N LYS A 52 6.78 3.69 7.75
CA LYS A 52 7.41 4.92 7.26
C LYS A 52 6.88 5.29 5.87
N ASN A 53 6.86 4.33 4.96
CA ASN A 53 6.37 4.53 3.60
C ASN A 53 4.89 4.93 3.60
N GLU A 54 4.07 4.37 4.50
CA GLU A 54 2.67 4.75 4.65
C GLU A 54 2.50 6.20 5.10
N LEU A 55 3.22 6.64 6.16
CA LEU A 55 3.15 8.01 6.65
C LEU A 55 3.63 9.00 5.57
N GLU A 56 4.78 8.70 4.96
CA GLU A 56 5.37 9.55 3.92
C GLU A 56 4.45 9.66 2.70
N SER A 57 3.97 8.52 2.19
CA SER A 57 3.05 8.49 1.03
C SER A 57 1.76 9.24 1.33
N TYR A 58 1.22 9.11 2.55
CA TYR A 58 0.01 9.82 2.95
C TYR A 58 0.23 11.34 3.01
N ALA A 59 1.31 11.79 3.66
CA ALA A 59 1.66 13.20 3.77
C ALA A 59 1.87 13.86 2.37
N TYR A 60 2.60 13.21 1.48
CA TYR A 60 2.82 13.73 0.11
C TYR A 60 1.56 13.68 -0.75
N SER A 61 0.73 12.65 -0.59
CA SER A 61 -0.56 12.56 -1.28
C SER A 61 -1.47 13.73 -0.88
N LEU A 62 -1.56 14.04 0.42
CA LEU A 62 -2.31 15.20 0.91
C LEU A 62 -1.74 16.51 0.37
N LYS A 63 -0.42 16.71 0.43
CA LYS A 63 0.24 17.90 -0.13
C LYS A 63 -0.11 18.09 -1.61
N THR A 64 -0.11 17.02 -2.39
CA THR A 64 -0.47 17.05 -3.81
C THR A 64 -1.94 17.44 -4.01
N GLN A 65 -2.85 16.86 -3.23
CA GLN A 65 -4.29 17.13 -3.31
C GLN A 65 -4.66 18.57 -2.89
N LEU A 66 -3.96 19.15 -1.90
CA LEU A 66 -4.16 20.53 -1.44
C LEU A 66 -3.66 21.57 -2.44
N ASN A 67 -2.64 21.23 -3.22
CA ASN A 67 -2.10 22.08 -4.28
C ASN A 67 -2.96 22.02 -5.56
N ASP A 68 -3.77 20.98 -5.72
CA ASP A 68 -4.71 20.84 -6.82
C ASP A 68 -5.97 21.69 -6.58
N LYS A 69 -6.00 22.87 -7.22
CA LYS A 69 -7.12 23.82 -7.15
C LYS A 69 -8.40 23.31 -7.81
N GLU A 70 -8.34 22.29 -8.67
CA GLU A 70 -9.52 21.71 -9.30
C GLU A 70 -10.15 20.61 -8.43
N LYS A 71 -9.40 20.09 -7.45
CA LYS A 71 -9.84 19.02 -6.55
C LYS A 71 -10.04 19.51 -5.11
N LEU A 72 -9.21 19.02 -4.18
CA LEU A 72 -9.38 19.23 -2.76
C LEU A 72 -9.02 20.67 -2.39
N GLY A 73 -7.93 21.18 -2.96
CA GLY A 73 -7.41 22.52 -2.69
C GLY A 73 -8.34 23.67 -3.08
N GLY A 74 -9.25 23.47 -4.04
CA GLY A 74 -10.26 24.46 -4.41
C GLY A 74 -11.59 24.33 -3.69
N LYS A 75 -11.80 23.22 -2.96
CA LYS A 75 -13.04 22.94 -2.22
C LYS A 75 -12.93 23.24 -0.74
N LEU A 76 -11.72 23.24 -0.19
CA LEU A 76 -11.45 23.56 1.20
C LEU A 76 -11.42 25.08 1.44
N SER A 77 -11.75 25.48 2.66
CA SER A 77 -11.50 26.86 3.11
C SER A 77 -9.99 27.11 3.24
N ASP A 78 -9.56 28.37 3.11
CA ASP A 78 -8.14 28.73 3.29
C ASP A 78 -7.62 28.32 4.67
N THR A 79 -8.46 28.41 5.71
CA THR A 79 -8.13 27.99 7.08
C THR A 79 -7.94 26.48 7.19
N ASP A 80 -8.87 25.68 6.64
CA ASP A 80 -8.76 24.23 6.67
C ASP A 80 -7.55 23.75 5.84
N LYS A 81 -7.33 24.38 4.68
CA LYS A 81 -6.18 24.11 3.83
C LYS A 81 -4.87 24.38 4.57
N GLN A 82 -4.73 25.55 5.18
CA GLN A 82 -3.54 25.90 5.96
C GLN A 82 -3.31 24.92 7.12
N THR A 83 -4.38 24.54 7.83
CA THR A 83 -4.30 23.57 8.94
C THR A 83 -3.73 22.22 8.48
N ILE A 84 -4.17 21.71 7.33
CA ILE A 84 -3.63 20.45 6.80
C ILE A 84 -2.21 20.64 6.27
N GLU A 85 -1.90 21.74 5.59
CA GLU A 85 -0.55 22.03 5.09
C GLU A 85 0.47 22.07 6.23
N GLU A 86 0.16 22.78 7.32
CA GLU A 86 1.02 22.86 8.51
C GLU A 86 1.23 21.48 9.14
N ALA A 87 0.15 20.70 9.32
CA ALA A 87 0.23 19.36 9.88
C ALA A 87 1.08 18.42 9.02
N VAL A 88 0.92 18.47 7.69
CA VAL A 88 1.71 17.68 6.73
C VAL A 88 3.18 18.08 6.79
N GLU A 89 3.49 19.37 6.79
CA GLU A 89 4.87 19.85 6.88
C GLU A 89 5.54 19.46 8.20
N GLU A 90 4.81 19.51 9.31
CA GLU A 90 5.30 19.05 10.60
C GLU A 90 5.67 17.56 10.56
N GLN A 91 4.79 16.71 10.01
CA GLN A 91 5.07 15.28 9.89
C GLN A 91 6.24 14.97 8.97
N ILE A 92 6.39 15.69 7.86
CA ILE A 92 7.53 15.54 6.94
C ILE A 92 8.85 15.92 7.64
N LYS A 93 8.90 17.07 8.32
CA LYS A 93 10.08 17.51 9.08
C LYS A 93 10.43 16.53 10.19
N TRP A 94 9.41 15.99 10.87
CA TRP A 94 9.60 14.97 11.89
C TRP A 94 10.18 13.68 11.29
N LEU A 95 9.66 13.20 10.14
CA LEU A 95 10.19 12.03 9.42
C LEU A 95 11.66 12.21 8.99
N GLU A 96 12.03 13.39 8.52
CA GLU A 96 13.41 13.73 8.14
C GLU A 96 14.36 13.67 9.33
N SER A 97 13.89 14.11 10.51
CA SER A 97 14.67 14.14 11.75
C SER A 97 14.70 12.79 12.49
N ASN A 98 13.71 11.92 12.25
CA ASN A 98 13.50 10.67 12.97
C ASN A 98 13.52 9.46 12.02
N GLN A 99 14.55 9.36 11.17
CA GLN A 99 14.66 8.26 10.20
C GLN A 99 14.76 6.86 10.83
N GLY A 100 15.14 6.78 12.10
CA GLY A 100 15.25 5.56 12.88
C GLY A 100 14.05 5.28 13.80
N ALA A 101 12.96 6.05 13.70
CA ALA A 101 11.77 5.86 14.54
C ALA A 101 11.19 4.44 14.42
N GLU A 102 10.62 3.95 15.50
CA GLU A 102 10.02 2.62 15.53
C GLU A 102 8.67 2.59 14.80
N ALA A 103 8.23 1.39 14.39
CA ALA A 103 7.00 1.21 13.63
C ALA A 103 5.76 1.80 14.35
N ASP A 104 5.71 1.71 15.67
CA ASP A 104 4.60 2.22 16.46
C ASP A 104 4.57 3.74 16.53
N GLU A 105 5.72 4.40 16.62
CA GLU A 105 5.82 5.86 16.55
C GLU A 105 5.37 6.38 15.19
N LEU A 106 5.82 5.73 14.10
CA LEU A 106 5.42 6.06 12.73
C LEU A 106 3.89 5.96 12.55
N LYS A 107 3.27 4.89 13.09
CA LYS A 107 1.82 4.71 13.08
C LYS A 107 1.09 5.77 13.91
N GLU A 108 1.63 6.16 15.05
CA GLU A 108 1.04 7.21 15.88
C GLU A 108 1.06 8.56 15.16
N HIS A 109 2.17 8.90 14.52
CA HIS A 109 2.29 10.12 13.71
C HIS A 109 1.32 10.13 12.52
N LYS A 110 1.14 8.99 11.85
CA LYS A 110 0.10 8.82 10.82
C LYS A 110 -1.30 9.05 11.40
N LYS A 111 -1.62 8.45 12.53
CA LYS A 111 -2.92 8.62 13.19
C LYS A 111 -3.19 10.06 13.58
N LYS A 112 -2.19 10.78 14.10
CA LYS A 112 -2.29 12.22 14.42
C LYS A 112 -2.63 13.04 13.17
N LEU A 113 -1.98 12.77 12.04
CA LEU A 113 -2.28 13.44 10.79
C LEU A 113 -3.71 13.10 10.30
N GLU A 114 -4.13 11.84 10.39
CA GLU A 114 -5.48 11.41 10.05
C GLU A 114 -6.56 12.06 10.94
N GLU A 115 -6.30 12.23 12.24
CA GLU A 115 -7.23 12.87 13.20
C GLU A 115 -7.48 14.35 12.87
N ILE A 116 -6.51 15.04 12.27
CA ILE A 116 -6.64 16.41 11.79
C ILE A 116 -7.41 16.45 10.46
N VAL A 117 -7.05 15.56 9.52
CA VAL A 117 -7.58 15.56 8.15
C VAL A 117 -9.01 15.04 8.07
N THR A 118 -9.32 13.95 8.79
CA THR A 118 -10.62 13.27 8.75
C THR A 118 -11.80 14.21 9.02
N PRO A 119 -11.85 15.00 10.12
CA PRO A 119 -12.99 15.88 10.37
C PRO A 119 -13.15 16.96 9.30
N ILE A 120 -12.05 17.45 8.72
CA ILE A 120 -12.09 18.43 7.61
C ILE A 120 -12.69 17.79 6.37
N MET A 121 -12.24 16.58 6.02
CA MET A 121 -12.77 15.81 4.89
C MET A 121 -14.24 15.45 5.10
N THR A 122 -14.63 15.00 6.30
CA THR A 122 -16.03 14.70 6.63
C THR A 122 -16.92 15.93 6.50
N LYS A 123 -16.47 17.12 6.95
CA LYS A 123 -17.20 18.36 6.72
C LYS A 123 -17.35 18.65 5.22
N LEU A 124 -16.28 18.49 4.45
CA LEU A 124 -16.30 18.76 3.01
C LEU A 124 -17.27 17.84 2.25
N TYR A 125 -17.20 16.53 2.48
CA TYR A 125 -18.11 15.57 1.85
C TYR A 125 -19.52 15.60 2.43
N GLY A 126 -19.68 15.94 3.71
CA GLY A 126 -20.98 16.15 4.36
C GLY A 126 -21.69 17.41 3.85
N GLN A 127 -20.93 18.46 3.53
CA GLN A 127 -21.44 19.69 2.91
C GLN A 127 -21.70 19.51 1.40
N GLY A 128 -21.05 18.53 0.76
CA GLY A 128 -21.33 18.08 -0.62
C GLY A 128 -22.38 16.97 -0.74
N GLY A 129 -22.86 16.42 0.37
CA GLY A 129 -23.78 15.27 0.44
C GLY A 129 -25.26 15.58 0.23
N GLY A 130 -25.57 16.73 -0.39
CA GLY A 130 -26.91 17.15 -0.77
C GLY A 130 -27.23 16.93 -2.25
N ALA A 131 -26.67 15.91 -2.92
CA ALA A 131 -27.16 15.39 -4.20
C ALA A 131 -26.36 14.14 -4.60
N GLY A 132 -26.95 12.97 -4.43
CA GLY A 132 -26.34 11.69 -4.83
C GLY A 132 -26.53 10.60 -3.79
N GLY A 133 -27.76 10.39 -3.33
CA GLY A 133 -28.10 9.17 -2.59
C GLY A 133 -27.77 7.94 -3.45
N PRO A 134 -27.41 6.81 -2.83
CA PRO A 134 -27.16 5.57 -3.55
C PRO A 134 -28.42 5.23 -4.36
N GLY A 135 -28.26 5.15 -5.69
CA GLY A 135 -29.29 4.61 -6.57
C GLY A 135 -29.74 3.27 -6.00
N GLY A 136 -31.00 3.23 -5.58
CA GLY A 136 -31.64 2.02 -5.09
C GLY A 136 -31.57 0.90 -6.14
N PRO A 137 -31.70 -0.36 -5.69
CA PRO A 137 -31.54 -1.53 -6.55
C PRO A 137 -32.72 -1.62 -7.52
N GLY A 138 -32.47 -1.44 -8.81
CA GLY A 138 -33.51 -1.54 -9.83
C GLY A 138 -32.92 -1.49 -11.23
N ASP A 139 -32.51 -2.66 -11.73
CA ASP A 139 -33.01 -3.26 -12.98
C ASP A 139 -32.09 -4.44 -13.35
N VAL A 140 -32.47 -5.65 -12.94
CA VAL A 140 -31.98 -6.86 -13.61
C VAL A 140 -32.98 -7.14 -14.75
N PRO A 141 -32.61 -7.04 -16.02
CA PRO A 141 -33.50 -7.46 -17.10
C PRO A 141 -33.68 -8.99 -17.04
N PRO A 142 -34.91 -9.52 -17.18
CA PRO A 142 -35.15 -10.95 -17.16
C PRO A 142 -34.71 -11.56 -18.49
N HIS A 143 -33.58 -12.27 -18.52
CA HIS A 143 -33.27 -13.12 -19.66
C HIS A 143 -34.00 -14.46 -19.51
N SER A 144 -35.27 -14.46 -19.90
CA SER A 144 -36.04 -15.66 -20.21
C SER A 144 -35.45 -16.34 -21.45
N SER A 145 -35.02 -17.60 -21.30
CA SER A 145 -35.42 -18.73 -22.17
C SER A 145 -34.55 -19.95 -21.89
N HIS A 146 -35.04 -20.79 -20.98
CA HIS A 146 -34.84 -22.24 -21.04
C HIS A 146 -35.76 -22.78 -22.14
N GLY A 147 -35.24 -23.59 -23.08
CA GLY A 147 -36.06 -24.40 -23.99
C GLY A 147 -35.42 -24.71 -25.34
N HIS A 148 -34.60 -25.76 -25.40
CA HIS A 148 -34.45 -26.73 -26.51
C HIS A 148 -33.63 -27.90 -25.91
N ASP A 149 -34.27 -28.93 -25.38
CA ASP A 149 -34.77 -30.13 -26.10
C ASP A 149 -33.59 -30.86 -26.79
N ASP A 150 -33.09 -31.94 -26.18
CA ASP A 150 -33.45 -33.34 -26.52
C ASP A 150 -32.72 -33.78 -27.81
N ASP A 151 -31.60 -34.49 -27.67
CA ASP A 151 -31.49 -35.96 -27.78
C ASP A 151 -31.30 -36.43 -29.24
N SER A 152 -30.48 -37.47 -29.37
CA SER A 152 -30.34 -38.40 -30.49
C SER A 152 -29.55 -38.05 -31.78
N LEU A 153 -28.56 -38.94 -31.99
CA LEU A 153 -27.77 -39.34 -33.19
C LEU A 153 -26.45 -38.63 -33.51
#